data_AF-A0A452YM68-F1
#
_entry.id   AF-A0A452YM68-F1
#
_cell.length_a   1.000
_cell.length_b   1.000
_cell.length_c   1.000
_cell.angle_alpha   90.00
_cell.angle_beta   90.00
_cell.angle_gamma   90.00
#
_symmetry.space_group_name_H-M   'P 1'
#
loop_
_entity.id
_entity.type
_entity.pdbx_description
1 polymer ?
#
loop_
_entity_poly.entity_id
_entity_poly.type
_entity_poly.pdbx_seq_one_letter_code
_entity_poly.pdbx_strand_id
1 'polypeptide(L)'
;MKTEPMSFLQRSVCYDKRQKLTLAISLGYVVQVYPSVLLPPELERSERTYIAFNRMSQRTEFDFDTKEIQKSMCKRPVLFFLKDVWKDGNITRGSYIRSSERDDL
;
A
#
# COMPACT_ATOMS: atom_id res chain seq x y z
N MET A 1 -4.44 -2.41 -24.08
CA MET A 1 -4.71 -1.42 -23.01
C MET A 1 -3.64 -0.34 -23.15
N LYS A 2 -3.98 0.90 -23.52
CA LYS A 2 -3.01 2.00 -23.59
C LYS A 2 -2.59 2.32 -22.15
N THR A 3 -1.30 2.23 -21.86
CA THR A 3 -0.77 2.47 -20.52
C THR A 3 -0.50 3.96 -20.35
N GLU A 4 -1.33 4.67 -19.59
CA GLU A 4 -1.06 6.06 -19.18
C GLU A 4 -0.30 6.05 -17.84
N PRO A 5 0.97 6.47 -17.77
CA PRO A 5 1.77 6.39 -16.54
C PRO A 5 1.11 7.04 -15.32
N MET A 6 0.33 8.10 -15.52
CA MET A 6 -0.44 8.76 -14.46
C MET A 6 -1.57 7.89 -13.88
N SER A 7 -2.03 6.86 -14.58
CA SER A 7 -2.99 5.89 -14.05
C SER A 7 -2.32 4.81 -13.18
N PHE A 8 -1.00 4.60 -13.31
CA PHE A 8 -0.27 3.54 -12.59
C PHE A 8 0.37 4.00 -11.28
N LEU A 9 0.46 5.30 -11.02
CA LEU A 9 1.01 5.83 -9.76
C LEU A 9 -0.07 6.27 -8.76
N GLN A 10 -1.34 5.96 -9.04
CA GLN A 10 -2.44 6.37 -8.18
C GLN A 10 -2.58 5.46 -6.95
N ARG A 11 -2.42 6.09 -5.79
CA ARG A 11 -2.76 5.53 -4.48
C ARG A 11 -3.90 6.34 -3.89
N SER A 12 -4.98 5.66 -3.51
CA SER A 12 -6.09 6.28 -2.76
C SER A 12 -5.97 5.97 -1.28
N VAL A 13 -6.30 6.93 -0.42
CA VAL A 13 -6.27 6.76 1.04
C VAL A 13 -7.67 6.99 1.60
N CYS A 14 -8.15 6.04 2.41
CA CYS A 14 -9.43 6.12 3.11
C CYS A 14 -9.21 5.90 4.60
N TYR A 15 -10.06 6.50 5.42
CA TYR A 15 -9.98 6.40 6.89
C TYR A 15 -11.30 5.85 7.44
N ASP A 16 -11.21 4.77 8.21
CA ASP A 16 -12.32 4.30 9.04
C ASP A 16 -12.17 4.90 10.44
N LYS A 17 -12.97 5.93 10.74
CA LYS A 17 -12.94 6.61 12.03
C LYS A 17 -13.44 5.73 13.18
N ARG A 18 -14.35 4.80 12.92
CA ARG A 18 -14.97 3.94 13.95
C ARG A 18 -13.98 2.89 14.43
N GLN A 19 -13.30 2.24 13.48
CA GLN A 19 -12.31 1.21 13.77
C GLN A 19 -10.88 1.77 13.93
N LYS A 20 -10.71 3.08 13.70
CA LYS A 20 -9.41 3.77 13.71
C LYS A 20 -8.39 3.15 12.75
N LEU A 21 -8.86 2.81 11.54
CA LEU A 21 -8.03 2.20 10.50
C LEU A 21 -7.69 3.20 9.40
N THR A 22 -6.53 2.97 8.78
CA THR A 22 -6.16 3.60 7.51
C THR A 22 -6.14 2.54 6.42
N LEU A 23 -6.84 2.79 5.32
CA LEU A 23 -6.84 1.97 4.13
C LEU A 23 -6.07 2.69 3.04
N ALA A 24 -5.01 2.06 2.52
CA ALA A 24 -4.27 2.55 1.38
C ALA A 24 -4.47 1.60 0.20
N ILE A 25 -4.98 2.12 -0.91
CA ILE A 25 -5.40 1.35 -2.07
C ILE A 25 -4.47 1.69 -3.23
N SER A 26 -3.65 0.74 -3.65
CA SER A 26 -2.70 0.89 -4.75
C SER A 26 -3.31 0.36 -6.05
N LEU A 27 -3.64 1.27 -6.98
CA LEU A 27 -4.27 0.97 -8.28
C LEU A 27 -5.55 0.12 -8.23
N GLY A 28 -6.20 0.03 -7.07
CA GLY A 28 -7.32 -0.92 -6.86
C GLY A 28 -6.91 -2.40 -6.85
N TYR A 29 -5.61 -2.72 -6.88
CA TYR A 29 -5.10 -4.09 -6.85
C TYR A 29 -4.77 -4.55 -5.43
N VAL A 30 -4.08 -3.71 -4.64
CA VAL A 30 -3.73 -4.03 -3.25
C VAL A 30 -4.39 -3.04 -2.31
N VAL A 31 -5.04 -3.56 -1.28
CA VAL A 31 -5.52 -2.79 -0.14
C VAL A 31 -4.64 -3.09 1.07
N GLN A 32 -3.94 -2.08 1.55
CA GLN A 32 -3.17 -2.13 2.78
C GLN A 32 -4.04 -1.59 3.91
N VAL A 33 -4.31 -2.42 4.92
CA VAL A 33 -5.11 -2.03 6.10
C VAL A 33 -4.18 -1.85 7.29
N TYR A 34 -4.00 -0.60 7.72
CA TYR A 34 -3.20 -0.27 8.89
C TYR A 34 -4.08 -0.24 10.15
N PRO A 35 -3.63 -0.85 11.27
CA PRO A 35 -4.37 -0.89 12.54
C PRO A 35 -4.29 0.43 13.33
N SER A 36 -4.07 1.54 12.65
CA SER A 36 -4.01 2.88 13.23
C SER A 36 -4.35 3.95 12.18
N VAL A 37 -4.72 5.15 12.64
CA VAL A 37 -4.84 6.33 11.79
C VAL A 37 -3.44 6.88 11.51
N LEU A 38 -3.04 6.88 10.24
CA LEU A 38 -1.76 7.42 9.77
C LEU A 38 -2.00 8.74 9.04
N LEU A 39 -1.07 9.68 9.18
CA LEU A 39 -1.17 10.94 8.45
C LEU A 39 -0.71 10.77 6.99
N PRO A 40 -1.22 11.60 6.04
CA PRO A 40 -0.77 11.54 4.65
C PRO A 40 0.75 11.56 4.47
N PRO A 41 1.54 12.40 5.18
CA PRO A 41 3.00 12.39 5.06
C PRO A 41 3.65 11.06 5.47
N GLU A 42 3.06 10.32 6.41
CA GLU A 42 3.57 9.01 6.82
C GLU A 42 3.30 7.93 5.76
N LEU A 43 2.21 8.08 5.01
CA LEU A 43 1.81 7.17 3.94
C LEU A 43 2.56 7.44 2.64
N GLU A 44 2.86 8.70 2.34
CA GLU A 44 3.56 9.14 1.13
C GLU A 44 5.06 8.78 1.13
N ARG A 45 5.69 8.73 2.30
CA ARG A 45 7.09 8.28 2.41
C ARG A 45 7.23 6.83 1.96
N SER A 46 8.14 6.63 1.01
CA SER A 46 8.45 5.31 0.48
C SER A 46 9.09 4.42 1.57
N GLU A 47 8.59 3.19 1.72
CA GLU A 47 9.25 2.18 2.55
C GLU A 47 10.51 1.70 1.85
N ARG A 48 11.61 1.61 2.61
CA ARG A 48 12.93 1.30 2.06
C ARG A 48 13.11 -0.19 1.76
N THR A 49 12.40 -0.67 0.75
CA THR A 49 12.43 -2.06 0.24
C THR A 49 13.43 -2.27 -0.91
N TYR A 50 14.16 -1.22 -1.27
CA TYR A 50 15.15 -1.17 -2.34
C TYR A 50 16.51 -0.72 -1.78
N ILE A 51 17.57 -1.01 -2.54
CA ILE A 51 18.96 -0.70 -2.19
C ILE A 51 19.54 0.20 -3.29
N ALA A 52 20.39 1.15 -2.93
CA ALA A 52 21.05 2.01 -3.90
C ALA A 52 22.00 1.18 -4.78
N PHE A 53 22.26 1.66 -6.00
CA PHE A 53 23.07 0.92 -6.99
C PHE A 53 24.51 0.63 -6.49
N ASN A 54 25.08 1.56 -5.71
CA ASN A 54 26.36 1.42 -5.02
C ASN A 54 26.33 0.46 -3.81
N ARG A 55 25.21 -0.24 -3.59
CA ARG A 55 24.95 -1.17 -2.47
C ARG A 55 24.94 -0.52 -1.09
N MET A 56 24.87 0.81 -1.03
CA MET A 56 24.71 1.54 0.22
C MET A 56 23.24 1.58 0.64
N SER A 57 23.01 1.72 1.95
CA SER A 57 21.67 1.77 2.55
C SER A 57 21.49 2.98 3.46
N GLN A 58 22.20 4.07 3.17
CA GLN A 58 21.99 5.32 3.90
C GLN A 58 20.74 6.04 3.36
N ARG A 59 20.08 6.87 4.18
CA ARG A 59 18.88 7.60 3.73
C ARG A 59 19.22 8.65 2.67
N THR A 60 20.45 9.15 2.68
CA THR A 60 20.99 10.15 1.75
C THR A 60 21.29 9.61 0.35
N GLU A 61 21.12 8.30 0.13
CA GLU A 61 21.35 7.68 -1.19
C GLU A 61 20.19 7.92 -2.18
N PHE A 62 19.08 8.51 -1.72
CA PHE A 62 17.89 8.75 -2.53
C PHE A 62 17.47 10.22 -2.43
N ASP A 63 17.04 10.81 -3.56
CA ASP A 63 16.59 12.20 -3.65
C ASP A 63 15.19 12.45 -3.06
N PHE A 64 14.63 11.46 -2.36
CA PHE A 64 13.30 11.51 -1.78
C PHE A 64 13.28 10.92 -0.37
N ASP A 65 12.32 11.38 0.44
CA ASP A 65 12.21 10.97 1.83
C ASP A 65 11.79 9.50 1.94
N THR A 66 12.64 8.71 2.58
CA THR A 66 12.44 7.27 2.78
C THR A 66 12.21 6.98 4.25
N LYS A 67 11.25 6.11 4.55
CA LYS A 67 11.03 5.60 5.90
C LYS A 67 11.61 4.20 6.05
N GLU A 68 12.09 3.93 7.26
CA GLU A 68 12.52 2.59 7.63
C GLU A 68 11.36 1.60 7.55
N ILE A 69 11.68 0.35 7.21
CA ILE A 69 10.70 -0.74 7.18
C ILE A 69 10.13 -0.92 8.59
N GLN A 70 8.81 -1.01 8.70
CA GLN A 70 8.19 -1.27 9.99
C GLN A 70 8.49 -2.68 10.49
N LYS A 71 9.27 -2.75 11.58
CA LYS A 71 9.69 -4.01 12.20
C LYS A 71 8.65 -4.61 13.14
N SER A 72 7.76 -3.77 13.66
CA SER A 72 6.72 -4.22 14.58
C SER A 72 5.57 -4.85 13.79
N MET A 73 5.30 -6.13 14.07
CA MET A 73 4.15 -6.86 13.51
C MET A 73 2.83 -6.13 13.77
N CYS A 74 2.70 -5.46 14.92
CA CYS A 74 1.52 -4.70 15.30
C CYS A 74 1.33 -3.42 14.47
N LYS A 75 2.38 -2.92 13.81
CA LYS A 75 2.32 -1.70 12.98
C LYS A 75 2.35 -2.02 11.48
N ARG A 76 2.57 -3.28 11.10
CA ARG A 76 2.59 -3.70 9.71
C ARG A 76 1.16 -3.73 9.16
N PRO A 77 0.92 -3.21 7.95
CA PRO A 77 -0.41 -3.30 7.35
C PRO A 77 -0.74 -4.75 7.02
N VAL A 78 -2.01 -5.11 7.15
CA VAL A 78 -2.54 -6.34 6.59
C VAL A 78 -2.78 -6.11 5.09
N LEU A 79 -2.22 -6.96 4.25
CA LEU A 79 -2.36 -6.87 2.80
C LEU A 79 -3.57 -7.68 2.34
N PHE A 80 -4.37 -7.09 1.47
CA PHE A 80 -5.43 -7.75 0.75
C PHE A 80 -5.25 -7.52 -0.75
N PHE A 81 -5.27 -8.59 -1.54
CA PHE A 81 -5.12 -8.55 -2.99
C PHE A 81 -6.47 -8.73 -3.66
N LEU A 82 -6.66 -8.03 -4.78
CA LEU A 82 -7.86 -8.12 -5.59
C LEU A 82 -8.08 -9.57 -6.04
N LYS A 83 -9.30 -10.07 -5.83
CA LYS A 83 -9.73 -11.41 -6.20
C LYS A 83 -10.63 -11.36 -7.44
N ASP A 84 -11.81 -10.77 -7.28
CA ASP A 84 -12.82 -10.70 -8.34
C ASP A 84 -13.28 -9.25 -8.54
N VAL A 85 -13.68 -8.93 -9.76
CA VAL A 85 -14.36 -7.67 -10.10
C VAL A 85 -15.61 -7.99 -10.88
N TRP A 86 -16.74 -7.40 -10.50
CA TRP A 86 -17.99 -7.56 -11.22
C TRP A 86 -18.79 -6.25 -11.23
N LYS A 87 -19.73 -6.16 -12.17
CA LYS A 87 -20.69 -5.07 -12.21
C LYS A 87 -21.92 -5.43 -11.39
N ASP A 88 -22.33 -4.51 -10.54
CA ASP A 88 -23.57 -4.54 -9.76
C ASP A 88 -24.39 -3.30 -10.15
N GLY A 89 -25.21 -3.45 -11.20
CA GLY A 89 -25.89 -2.32 -11.85
C GLY A 89 -24.89 -1.30 -12.41
N ASN A 90 -24.97 -0.06 -11.92
CA ASN A 90 -24.07 1.03 -12.31
C ASN A 90 -22.79 1.11 -11.45
N ILE A 91 -22.60 0.18 -10.52
CA ILE A 91 -21.48 0.16 -9.58
C ILE A 91 -20.52 -0.95 -9.97
N THR A 92 -19.22 -0.66 -9.99
CA THR A 92 -18.18 -1.70 -10.09
C THR A 92 -17.81 -2.13 -8.68
N ARG A 93 -17.93 -3.42 -8.38
CA ARG A 93 -17.52 -4.00 -7.09
C ARG A 93 -16.29 -4.87 -7.28
N GLY A 94 -15.40 -4.82 -6.30
CA GLY A 94 -14.25 -5.70 -6.19
C GLY A 94 -14.27 -6.48 -4.87
N SER A 95 -13.90 -7.75 -4.89
CA SER A 95 -13.62 -8.55 -3.70
C SER A 95 -12.11 -8.68 -3.52
N TYR A 96 -11.65 -8.78 -2.28
CA TYR A 96 -10.22 -8.89 -1.96
C TYR A 96 -9.98 -10.04 -0.98
N ILE A 97 -8.89 -10.78 -1.18
CA ILE A 97 -8.45 -11.86 -0.28
C ILE A 97 -7.24 -11.37 0.53
N ARG A 98 -7.23 -11.70 1.81
CA ARG A 98 -6.11 -11.43 2.70
C ARG A 98 -4.88 -12.26 2.30
N SER A 99 -3.72 -11.63 2.20
CA SER A 99 -2.44 -12.33 2.06
C SER A 99 -2.14 -13.15 3.31
N SER A 100 -1.83 -14.42 3.15
CA SER A 100 -1.32 -15.30 4.21
C SER A 100 0.20 -15.21 4.25
N GLU A 101 0.83 -15.29 5.43
CA GLU A 101 2.29 -15.34 5.55
C GLU A 101 2.94 -16.51 4.79
N ARG A 102 2.16 -17.53 4.40
CA ARG A 102 2.65 -18.67 3.61
C ARG A 102 2.83 -18.38 2.12
N ASP A 103 2.22 -17.32 1.58
CA ASP A 103 2.28 -16.98 0.16
C ASP A 103 3.45 -16.04 -0.18
N ASP A 104 4.19 -15.59 0.84
CA ASP A 104 5.35 -14.68 0.73
C ASP A 104 6.71 -15.44 0.78
N LEU A 105 6.71 -16.78 0.62
CA LEU A 105 7.89 -17.67 0.66
C LEU A 105 8.05 -18.50 -0.63
#